data_AF-A0A820NGN3-F1
#
_entry.id   AF-A0A820NGN3-F1
#
_cell.length_a   1.000
_cell.length_b   1.000
_cell.length_c   1.000
_cell.angle_alpha   90.00
_cell.angle_beta   90.00
_cell.angle_gamma   90.00
#
_symmetry.space_group_name_H-M   'P 1'
#
loop_
_entity.id
_entity.type
_entity.pdbx_description
1 polymer ?
#
loop_
_entity_poly.entity_id
_entity_poly.type
_entity_poly.pdbx_seq_one_letter_code
_entity_poly.pdbx_strand_id
1 'polypeptide(L)'
;KIPNEASCHKIMDILTDTIKEATQEAGIAFIESVKTAFVGHEMFSSEPFVDSLFASTNAAHPNSKGYAKIGELVAAHLLLDQ
;
A
#
# COMPACT_ATOMS: atom_id res chain seq x y z
N LYS A 1 -12.24 -15.68 -2.55
CA LYS A 1 -11.77 -14.75 -3.61
C LYS A 1 -12.41 -13.40 -3.34
N ILE A 2 -11.64 -12.32 -3.36
CA ILE A 2 -12.16 -10.99 -3.04
C ILE A 2 -13.07 -10.54 -4.20
N PRO A 3 -14.32 -10.09 -3.93
CA PRO A 3 -15.19 -9.55 -4.98
C PRO A 3 -14.53 -8.37 -5.69
N ASN A 4 -14.59 -8.33 -7.03
CA ASN A 4 -14.06 -7.23 -7.86
C ASN A 4 -12.56 -6.92 -7.70
N GLU A 5 -11.78 -7.83 -7.12
CA GLU A 5 -10.34 -7.71 -6.86
C GLU A 5 -9.56 -7.08 -8.03
N ALA A 6 -9.69 -7.64 -9.24
CA ALA A 6 -9.00 -7.15 -10.43
C ALA A 6 -9.41 -5.72 -10.84
N SER A 7 -10.66 -5.33 -10.63
CA SER A 7 -11.13 -3.97 -10.93
C SER A 7 -10.59 -2.98 -9.88
N CYS A 8 -10.54 -3.38 -8.62
CA CYS A 8 -9.93 -2.58 -7.56
C CYS A 8 -8.42 -2.40 -7.76
N HIS A 9 -7.71 -3.46 -8.16
CA HIS A 9 -6.29 -3.39 -8.48
C HIS A 9 -6.01 -2.42 -9.64
N LYS A 10 -6.85 -2.39 -10.68
CA LYS A 10 -6.73 -1.40 -11.78
C LYS A 10 -6.87 0.05 -11.31
N ILE A 11 -7.80 0.33 -10.39
CA ILE A 11 -7.95 1.68 -9.83
C ILE A 11 -6.70 2.05 -9.02
N MET A 12 -6.15 1.10 -8.26
CA MET A 12 -4.90 1.30 -7.53
C MET A 12 -3.72 1.55 -8.47
N ASP A 13 -3.66 0.87 -9.62
CA ASP A 13 -2.63 1.11 -10.64
C ASP A 13 -2.66 2.55 -11.14
N ILE A 14 -3.84 3.07 -11.53
CA ILE A 14 -4.00 4.46 -12.00
C ILE A 14 -3.54 5.48 -10.95
N LEU A 15 -3.94 5.28 -9.68
CA LEU A 15 -3.53 6.16 -8.59
C LEU A 15 -2.02 6.10 -8.34
N THR A 16 -1.44 4.89 -8.42
CA THR A 16 0.01 4.69 -8.27
C THR A 16 0.78 5.41 -9.35
N ASP A 17 0.37 5.27 -10.61
CA ASP A 17 1.02 5.91 -11.76
C ASP A 17 0.96 7.44 -11.61
N THR A 18 -0.19 7.98 -11.21
CA THR A 18 -0.36 9.42 -10.97
C THR A 18 0.58 9.93 -9.86
N ILE A 19 0.71 9.21 -8.75
CA ILE A 19 1.61 9.59 -7.66
C ILE A 19 3.08 9.51 -8.11
N LYS A 20 3.43 8.46 -8.86
CA LYS A 20 4.77 8.24 -9.38
C LYS A 20 5.19 9.37 -10.31
N GLU A 21 4.33 9.77 -11.25
CA GLU A 21 4.57 10.92 -12.13
C GLU A 21 4.81 12.19 -11.31
N ALA A 22 3.94 12.50 -10.35
CA ALA A 22 4.10 13.67 -9.48
C ALA A 22 5.40 13.65 -8.66
N THR A 23 5.80 12.49 -8.14
CA THR A 23 7.06 12.36 -7.38
C THR A 23 8.29 12.55 -8.27
N GLN A 24 8.25 12.06 -9.51
CA GLN A 24 9.32 12.24 -10.48
C GLN A 24 9.49 13.72 -10.86
N GLU A 25 8.39 14.44 -11.11
CA GLU A 25 8.41 15.88 -11.38
C GLU A 25 8.98 16.68 -10.20
N ALA A 26 8.70 16.25 -8.98
CA ALA A 26 9.17 16.90 -7.76
C ALA A 26 10.59 16.48 -7.33
N GLY A 27 11.22 15.49 -7.98
CA GLY A 27 12.49 14.92 -7.55
C GLY A 27 12.42 14.22 -6.18
N ILE A 28 11.25 13.67 -5.84
CA ILE A 28 10.99 12.93 -4.60
C ILE A 28 11.05 11.44 -4.90
N ALA A 29 11.66 10.65 -4.01
CA ALA A 29 11.70 9.21 -4.16
C ALA A 29 10.31 8.56 -4.04
N PHE A 30 10.04 7.58 -4.90
CA PHE A 30 8.82 6.78 -4.88
C PHE A 30 9.14 5.33 -4.49
N ILE A 31 8.52 4.82 -3.43
CA ILE A 31 8.77 3.47 -2.92
C ILE A 31 7.72 2.50 -3.47
N GLU A 32 7.96 2.00 -4.68
CA GLU A 32 7.05 1.09 -5.42
C GLU A 32 6.64 -0.14 -4.59
N SER A 33 7.55 -0.67 -3.77
CA SER A 33 7.33 -1.88 -2.97
C SER A 33 6.23 -1.73 -1.91
N VAL A 34 5.86 -0.51 -1.50
CA VAL A 34 4.79 -0.30 -0.52
C VAL A 34 3.45 -0.78 -1.05
N LYS A 35 3.14 -0.52 -2.31
CA LYS A 35 1.89 -0.96 -2.94
C LYS A 35 1.83 -2.49 -3.02
N THR A 36 2.88 -3.11 -3.55
CA THR A 36 2.89 -4.55 -3.82
C THR A 36 2.88 -5.37 -2.54
N ALA A 37 3.33 -4.81 -1.42
CA ALA A 37 3.32 -5.47 -0.11
C ALA A 37 1.93 -5.75 0.47
N PHE A 38 0.88 -5.10 -0.04
CA PHE A 38 -0.50 -5.31 0.40
C PHE A 38 -1.27 -6.30 -0.49
N VAL A 39 -0.69 -6.72 -1.61
CA VAL A 39 -1.31 -7.73 -2.50
C VAL A 39 -1.35 -9.07 -1.79
N GLY A 40 -2.51 -9.69 -1.69
CA GLY A 40 -2.75 -10.91 -0.89
C GLY A 40 -3.00 -10.66 0.60
N HIS A 41 -2.81 -9.41 1.05
CA HIS A 41 -3.06 -8.94 2.41
C HIS A 41 -4.10 -7.82 2.45
N GLU A 42 -4.97 -7.75 1.43
CA GLU A 42 -6.05 -6.78 1.36
C GLU A 42 -7.08 -7.02 2.47
N MET A 43 -7.96 -6.04 2.71
CA MET A 43 -8.94 -6.01 3.79
C MET A 43 -9.78 -7.30 3.98
N PHE A 44 -10.08 -8.01 2.88
CA PHE A 44 -10.88 -9.24 2.89
C PHE A 44 -10.06 -10.52 2.68
N SER A 45 -8.73 -10.43 2.75
CA SER A 45 -7.84 -11.59 2.72
C SER A 45 -7.90 -12.37 4.04
N SER A 46 -7.29 -13.57 4.07
CA SER A 46 -7.15 -14.35 5.30
C SER A 46 -6.17 -13.72 6.30
N GLU A 47 -5.28 -12.84 5.83
CA GLU A 47 -4.28 -12.17 6.65
C GLU A 47 -4.20 -10.68 6.30
N PRO A 48 -5.22 -9.88 6.67
CA PRO A 48 -5.30 -8.50 6.23
C PRO A 48 -4.25 -7.61 6.92
N PHE A 49 -3.65 -6.74 6.14
CA PHE A 49 -2.81 -5.61 6.60
C PHE A 49 -3.61 -4.31 6.71
N VAL A 50 -4.91 -4.35 6.39
CA VAL A 50 -5.82 -3.22 6.40
C VAL A 50 -6.95 -3.50 7.38
N ASP A 51 -7.32 -2.52 8.20
CA ASP A 51 -8.47 -2.61 9.10
C ASP A 51 -9.80 -2.66 8.33
N SER A 52 -10.81 -3.24 8.97
CA SER A 52 -12.16 -3.38 8.38
C SER A 52 -12.78 -2.02 8.03
N LEU A 53 -13.59 -1.99 6.96
CA LEU A 53 -14.46 -0.84 6.65
C LEU A 53 -15.40 -0.46 7.80
N PHE A 54 -15.72 -1.40 8.68
CA PHE A 54 -16.63 -1.19 9.80
C PHE A 54 -15.92 -0.84 11.12
N ALA A 55 -14.60 -0.63 11.08
CA ALA A 55 -13.87 -0.21 12.27
C ALA A 55 -14.34 1.18 12.74
N SER A 56 -14.54 1.34 14.05
CA SER A 56 -14.97 2.62 14.65
C SER A 56 -13.95 3.75 14.48
N THR A 57 -12.69 3.37 14.27
CA THR A 57 -11.54 4.25 13.99
C THR A 57 -10.66 3.55 12.96
N ASN A 58 -9.96 4.31 12.12
CA ASN A 58 -9.00 3.77 11.14
C ASN A 58 -9.64 2.81 10.10
N ALA A 59 -10.92 2.99 9.78
CA ALA A 59 -11.56 2.23 8.71
C ALA A 59 -10.74 2.34 7.41
N ALA A 60 -10.47 1.19 6.78
CA ALA A 60 -9.65 1.08 5.57
C ALA A 60 -8.21 1.63 5.65
N HIS A 61 -7.69 1.89 6.86
CA HIS A 61 -6.27 2.21 7.05
C HIS A 61 -5.45 0.94 7.24
N PRO A 62 -4.11 0.99 7.05
CA PRO A 62 -3.24 -0.08 7.51
C PRO A 62 -3.47 -0.38 9.00
N ASN A 63 -3.49 -1.66 9.36
CA ASN A 63 -3.48 -2.08 10.77
C ASN A 63 -2.03 -2.18 11.27
N SER A 64 -1.84 -2.71 12.48
CA SER A 64 -0.50 -2.87 13.07
C SER A 64 0.48 -3.66 12.20
N LYS A 65 0.02 -4.69 11.49
CA LYS A 65 0.84 -5.47 10.55
C LYS A 65 1.18 -4.65 9.29
N GLY A 66 0.20 -3.93 8.76
CA GLY A 66 0.39 -3.05 7.60
C GLY A 66 1.40 -1.94 7.88
N TYR A 67 1.27 -1.24 9.02
CA TYR A 67 2.23 -0.19 9.41
C TYR A 67 3.63 -0.74 9.67
N ALA A 68 3.75 -1.92 10.29
CA ALA A 68 5.04 -2.57 10.47
C ALA A 68 5.70 -2.87 9.10
N LYS A 69 4.92 -3.38 8.13
CA LYS A 69 5.43 -3.67 6.79
C LYS A 69 5.87 -2.41 6.04
N ILE A 70 5.10 -1.32 6.14
CA ILE A 70 5.49 -0.03 5.56
C ILE A 70 6.81 0.44 6.17
N GLY A 71 6.94 0.38 7.50
CA GLY A 71 8.16 0.78 8.20
C GLY A 71 9.40 -0.01 7.75
N GLU A 72 9.26 -1.33 7.58
CA GLU A 72 10.32 -2.19 7.03
C GLU A 72 10.76 -1.74 5.63
N LEU A 73 9.81 -1.46 4.74
CA LEU A 73 10.10 -1.08 3.35
C LEU A 73 10.72 0.32 3.26
N VAL A 74 10.24 1.27 4.06
CA VAL A 74 10.83 2.61 4.16
C VAL A 74 12.27 2.52 4.69
N ALA A 75 12.49 1.76 5.76
CA ALA A 75 13.83 1.57 6.30
C ALA A 75 14.77 0.91 5.27
N ALA A 76 14.31 -0.11 4.54
CA ALA A 76 15.09 -0.74 3.49
C ALA A 76 15.44 0.24 2.36
N HIS A 77 14.50 1.08 1.93
CA HIS A 77 14.75 2.09 0.91
C HIS A 77 15.82 3.10 1.34
N LEU A 78 15.72 3.62 2.57
CA LEU A 78 16.70 4.58 3.12
C LEU A 78 18.11 3.99 3.29
N LEU A 79 18.23 2.67 3.46
CA LEU A 79 19.52 1.98 3.55
C LEU A 79 20.13 1.66 2.18
N LEU A 80 19.33 1.60 1.11
CA LEU A 80 19.80 1.41 -0.27
C LEU A 80 20.29 2.71 -0.91
N ASP A 81 19.86 3.87 -0.39
CA ASP A 81 20.26 5.21 -0.84
C ASP A 81 21.56 5.72 -0.15
N GLN A 82 22.24 4.89 0.66
CA GLN A 82 23.55 5.17 1.26
C GLN A 82 24.69 4.54 0.46
#